data_AF-J9UQA4-F1
#
_entry.id   AF-J9UQA4-F1
#
_cell.length_a   1.000
_cell.length_b   1.000
_cell.length_c   1.000
_cell.angle_alpha   90.00
_cell.angle_beta   90.00
_cell.angle_gamma   90.00
#
_symmetry.space_group_name_H-M   'P 1'
#
loop_
_entity.id
_entity.type
_entity.pdbx_description
1 polymer ?
#
loop_
_entity_poly.entity_id
_entity_poly.type
_entity_poly.pdbx_seq_one_letter_code
_entity_poly.pdbx_strand_id
1 'polypeptide(L)' 'MDTKRTLEDAKKELGNNFLLLKNKNTILLFERDEYAMYKKNVWCQVFTKNGKFKYYWLRTNDLRLYKRLHDQL' A
#
# COMPACT_ATOMS: atom_id res chain seq x y z
N MET A 1 -12.82 6.05 17.42
CA MET A 1 -12.74 6.79 16.14
C MET A 1 -12.82 5.76 15.03
N ASP A 2 -14.05 5.47 14.59
CA ASP A 2 -14.36 4.35 13.69
C ASP A 2 -14.15 4.81 12.25
N THR A 3 -12.89 4.84 11.80
CA THR A 3 -12.57 5.20 10.42
C THR A 3 -13.01 4.05 9.52
N LYS A 4 -14.25 4.13 9.01
CA LYS A 4 -14.78 3.26 7.94
C LYS A 4 -14.05 3.46 6.60
N ARG A 5 -12.73 3.68 6.62
CA ARG A 5 -11.91 3.89 5.44
C ARG A 5 -11.82 2.57 4.68
N THR A 6 -12.25 2.59 3.43
CA THR A 6 -12.14 1.43 2.53
C THR A 6 -10.95 1.58 1.60
N LEU A 7 -10.55 0.48 0.96
CA LEU A 7 -9.54 0.49 -0.08
C LEU A 7 -9.95 1.40 -1.25
N GLU A 8 -11.25 1.47 -1.57
CA GLU A 8 -11.75 2.32 -2.67
C GLU A 8 -11.65 3.80 -2.33
N ASP A 9 -11.90 4.18 -1.07
CA ASP A 9 -11.71 5.56 -0.63
C ASP A 9 -10.24 5.96 -0.72
N ALA A 10 -9.34 5.10 -0.25
CA ALA A 10 -7.90 5.37 -0.30
C ALA A 10 -7.37 5.44 -1.75
N LYS A 11 -7.91 4.62 -2.67
CA LYS A 11 -7.58 4.73 -4.11
C LYS A 11 -8.09 6.04 -4.71
N LYS A 12 -9.30 6.47 -4.38
CA LYS A 12 -9.86 7.75 -4.86
C LYS A 12 -9.01 8.93 -4.42
N GLU A 13 -8.54 8.91 -3.17
CA GLU A 13 -7.65 9.95 -2.64
C GLU A 13 -6.30 9.98 -3.37
N LEU A 14 -5.70 8.82 -3.67
CA LEU A 14 -4.41 8.74 -4.36
C LEU A 14 -4.52 8.88 -5.90
N GLY A 15 -5.72 8.81 -6.46
CA GLY A 15 -5.92 8.85 -7.91
C GLY A 15 -5.15 7.74 -8.64
N ASN A 16 -4.25 8.11 -9.55
CA ASN A 16 -3.34 7.17 -10.24
C ASN A 16 -1.99 6.99 -9.52
N ASN A 17 -1.78 7.65 -8.38
CA ASN A 17 -0.52 7.67 -7.64
C ASN A 17 -0.46 6.58 -6.57
N PHE A 18 -0.80 5.34 -6.91
CA PHE A 18 -0.71 4.24 -5.97
C PHE A 18 -0.08 2.98 -6.58
N LEU A 19 0.52 2.16 -5.70
CA LEU A 19 0.90 0.80 -6.00
C LEU A 19 0.15 -0.16 -5.11
N LEU A 20 -0.25 -1.30 -5.68
CA LEU A 20 -1.05 -2.30 -4.98
C LEU A 20 -0.30 -3.61 -4.90
N LEU A 21 -0.24 -4.16 -3.69
CA LEU A 21 0.27 -5.49 -3.46
C LEU A 21 -0.74 -6.33 -2.70
N LYS A 22 -1.26 -7.35 -3.38
CA LYS A 22 -2.15 -8.35 -2.78
C LYS A 22 -1.33 -9.50 -2.22
N ASN A 23 -1.55 -9.79 -0.94
CA ASN A 23 -1.07 -10.95 -0.21
C ASN A 23 -2.25 -11.86 0.14
N LYS A 24 -1.97 -13.05 0.69
CA LYS A 24 -3.00 -14.08 0.97
C LYS A 24 -4.20 -13.54 1.77
N ASN A 25 -3.96 -12.69 2.76
CA ASN A 25 -4.99 -12.19 3.69
C ASN A 25 -5.13 -10.67 3.72
N THR A 26 -4.23 -9.95 3.06
CA THR A 26 -4.14 -8.48 3.16
C THR A 26 -3.81 -7.85 1.82
N ILE A 27 -4.15 -6.58 1.72
CA ILE A 27 -3.84 -5.72 0.59
C ILE A 27 -2.99 -4.57 1.15
N LEU A 28 -1.81 -4.37 0.57
CA LEU A 28 -0.94 -3.24 0.89
C LEU A 28 -1.10 -2.20 -0.22
N LEU A 29 -1.37 -0.97 0.18
CA LEU A 29 -1.46 0.19 -0.70
C LEU A 29 -0.32 1.14 -0.36
N PHE A 30 0.50 1.44 -1.35
CA PHE A 30 1.60 2.40 -1.26
C PHE A 30 1.27 3.61 -2.12
N GLU A 31 1.75 4.78 -1.72
CA GLU A 31 1.83 5.93 -2.62
C GLU A 31 2.98 5.71 -3.59
N ARG A 32 2.72 5.87 -4.90
CA ARG A 32 3.69 5.52 -5.94
C ARG A 32 4.91 6.43 -5.92
N ASP A 33 4.71 7.74 -5.77
CA ASP A 33 5.81 8.71 -5.74
C ASP A 33 6.74 8.52 -4.53
N GLU A 34 6.17 8.35 -3.33
CA GLU A 34 6.97 8.02 -2.14
C GLU A 34 7.77 6.72 -2.36
N TYR A 35 7.13 5.72 -2.97
CA TYR A 35 7.80 4.45 -3.25
C TYR A 35 8.94 4.59 -4.24
N ALA A 36 8.75 5.36 -5.31
CA ALA A 36 9.77 5.64 -6.32
C ALA A 36 10.97 6.41 -5.74
N MET A 37 10.70 7.37 -4.85
CA MET A 37 11.71 8.21 -4.20
C MET A 37 12.53 7.43 -3.16
N TYR A 38 11.87 6.81 -2.19
CA TYR A 38 12.56 6.22 -1.05
C TYR A 38 12.97 4.77 -1.27
N LYS A 39 12.19 3.99 -2.06
CA LYS A 39 12.37 2.55 -2.38
C LYS A 39 12.40 1.60 -1.17
N LYS A 40 12.71 2.11 0.02
CA LYS A 40 12.89 1.48 1.33
C LYS A 40 12.30 2.42 2.38
N ASN A 41 11.87 1.89 3.53
CA ASN A 41 11.24 2.67 4.60
C ASN A 41 9.98 3.45 4.14
N VAL A 42 9.19 2.86 3.24
CA VAL A 42 7.96 3.49 2.73
C VAL A 42 6.79 3.08 3.61
N TRP A 43 5.95 4.04 3.98
CA TRP A 43 4.70 3.75 4.68
C TRP A 43 3.68 3.15 3.71
N CYS A 44 2.87 2.22 4.20
CA CYS A 44 1.76 1.68 3.44
C CYS A 44 0.51 1.58 4.30
N GLN A 45 -0.64 1.73 3.64
CA GLN A 45 -1.93 1.44 4.22
C GLN A 45 -2.22 -0.06 4.08
N VAL A 46 -2.49 -0.73 5.20
CA VAL A 46 -2.81 -2.16 5.23
C VAL A 46 -4.32 -2.35 5.30
N PHE A 47 -4.87 -3.05 4.33
CA PHE A 47 -6.27 -3.43 4.25
C PHE A 47 -6.43 -4.95 4.39
N THR A 48 -7.58 -5.37 4.88
CA THR A 48 -8.04 -6.77 4.74
C THR A 48 -8.25 -7.13 3.27
N LYS A 49 -8.31 -8.42 2.95
CA LYS A 49 -8.70 -8.88 1.60
C LYS A 49 -10.06 -8.35 1.12
N ASN A 50 -10.95 -7.98 2.04
CA ASN A 50 -12.27 -7.41 1.76
C ASN A 50 -12.24 -5.87 1.65
N GLY A 51 -11.06 -5.24 1.63
CA GLY A 51 -10.92 -3.80 1.46
C GLY A 51 -11.17 -2.95 2.71
N LYS A 52 -11.35 -3.55 3.90
CA LYS A 52 -11.44 -2.78 5.16
C LYS A 52 -10.05 -2.38 5.66
N PHE A 53 -9.87 -1.11 6.02
CA PHE A 53 -8.62 -0.62 6.62
C PHE A 53 -8.29 -1.35 7.93
N LYS A 54 -7.00 -1.60 8.18
CA LYS A 54 -6.51 -2.19 9.43
C LYS A 54 -5.59 -1.22 10.18
N TYR A 55 -4.48 -0.84 9.57
CA TYR A 55 -3.44 0.00 10.17
C TYR A 55 -2.46 0.51 9.10
N TYR A 56 -1.63 1.48 9.49
CA TYR A 56 -0.46 1.89 8.72
C TYR A 56 0.75 1.04 9.08
N TRP A 57 1.58 0.69 8.11
CA TRP A 57 2.79 -0.10 8.33
C TRP A 57 3.99 0.46 7.58
N LEU A 58 5.10 0.65 8.30
CA LEU A 58 6.38 1.08 7.76
C LEU A 58 7.19 -0.15 7.29
N ARG A 59 7.54 -0.19 6.01
CA ARG A 59 8.30 -1.29 5.40
C ARG A 59 9.78 -0.93 5.30
N THR A 60 10.62 -1.49 6.18
CA THR A 60 12.02 -1.04 6.26
C THR A 60 13.00 -1.71 5.28
N ASN A 61 12.77 -2.95 4.78
CA ASN A 61 13.60 -3.56 3.70
C ASN A 61 13.11 -4.97 3.31
N ASP A 62 12.04 -5.11 2.53
CA ASP A 62 11.67 -6.43 1.97
C ASP A 62 11.96 -6.50 0.48
N LEU A 63 13.06 -7.17 0.15
CA LEU A 63 13.55 -7.39 -1.21
C LEU A 63 12.54 -8.13 -2.11
N ARG A 64 11.73 -9.04 -1.55
CA ARG A 64 10.73 -9.79 -2.32
C ARG A 64 9.57 -8.89 -2.72
N LEU A 65 9.18 -7.97 -1.83
CA LEU A 65 8.20 -6.93 -2.19
C LEU A 65 8.75 -5.95 -3.20
N TYR A 66 10.00 -5.52 -3.01
CA TYR A 66 10.63 -4.55 -3.88
C TYR A 66 10.55 -4.97 -5.33
N LYS A 67 10.88 -6.22 -5.64
CA LYS A 67 10.77 -6.76 -7.00
C LYS A 67 9.33 -6.69 -7.55
N ARG A 68 8.34 -7.10 -6.76
CA ARG A 68 6.91 -7.13 -7.18
C ARG A 68 6.30 -5.73 -7.37
N LEU A 69 6.82 -4.72 -6.67
CA LEU A 69 6.36 -3.33 -6.77
C LEU A 69 7.13 -2.57 -7.86
N HIS A 70 8.41 -2.88 -8.05
CA HIS A 70 9.23 -2.30 -9.13
C HIS A 70 8.66 -2.62 -10.51
N ASP A 71 8.11 -3.82 -10.72
CA ASP A 71 7.46 -4.17 -12.00
C ASP A 71 6.16 -3.37 -12.28
N GLN A 72 5.67 -2.58 -11.32
CA GLN A 72 4.47 -1.73 -11.42
C GLN A 72 4.77 -0.22 -11.47
N LEU A 73 6.05 0.15 -11.30
CA LEU A 73 6.55 1.50 -11.49
C LEU A 73 6.72 1.76 -12.99
#